data_AF-A0A9E3Y5N6-F1
#
_entry.id   AF-A0A9E3Y5N6-F1
#
_cell.length_a   1.000
_cell.length_b   1.000
_cell.length_c   1.000
_cell.angle_alpha   90.00
_cell.angle_beta   90.00
_cell.angle_gamma   90.00
#
_symmetry.space_group_name_H-M   'P 1'
#
loop_
_entity.id
_entity.type
_entity.pdbx_description
1 polymer ?
#
loop_
_entity_poly.entity_id
_entity_poly.type
_entity_poly.pdbx_seq_one_letter_code
_entity_poly.pdbx_strand_id
1 'polypeptide(L)'
;MVKETQAKPKRKATGAAAMGAGPGRPKGVPNKTTTELKQAILNAANDVGEDGEGKAGLVGYLRTLARSEPKAFSSLLGRVLPLQVTGEGGGPMQ
;
A
#
# COMPACT_ATOMS: atom_id res chain seq x y z
N MET A 1 23.53 -9.90 -57.44
CA MET A 1 23.74 -10.47 -56.08
C MET A 1 22.80 -9.76 -55.13
N VAL A 2 21.59 -10.28 -54.93
CA VAL A 2 20.61 -9.76 -53.95
C VAL A 2 20.18 -10.94 -53.09
N LYS A 3 20.59 -10.95 -51.82
CA LYS A 3 20.11 -11.91 -50.83
C LYS A 3 18.80 -11.36 -50.27
N GLU A 4 17.70 -11.94 -50.72
CA GLU A 4 16.38 -11.70 -50.14
C GLU A 4 16.34 -12.31 -48.74
N THR A 5 16.10 -11.46 -47.73
CA THR A 5 16.05 -11.89 -46.34
C THR A 5 14.64 -12.39 -46.04
N GLN A 6 14.45 -13.71 -46.09
CA GLN A 6 13.16 -14.34 -45.77
C GLN A 6 12.80 -14.13 -44.28
N ALA A 7 11.67 -13.46 -44.04
CA ALA A 7 11.10 -13.29 -42.70
C ALA A 7 10.51 -14.62 -42.19
N LYS A 8 10.96 -15.11 -41.03
CA LYS A 8 10.43 -16.33 -40.39
C LYS A 8 8.93 -16.15 -40.06
N PRO A 9 8.06 -17.13 -40.36
CA PRO A 9 6.64 -17.06 -40.05
C PRO A 9 6.43 -17.11 -38.53
N LYS A 10 5.80 -16.08 -37.95
CA LYS A 10 5.38 -16.07 -36.54
C LYS A 10 4.36 -17.20 -36.34
N ARG A 11 4.70 -18.22 -35.56
CA ARG A 11 3.76 -19.29 -35.19
C ARG A 11 2.59 -18.70 -34.41
N LYS A 12 1.36 -19.06 -34.77
CA LYS A 12 0.16 -18.69 -34.00
C LYS A 12 0.27 -19.26 -32.58
N ALA A 13 -0.03 -18.45 -31.57
CA ALA A 13 -0.12 -18.91 -30.20
C ALA A 13 -1.17 -20.02 -30.10
N THR A 14 -0.82 -21.14 -29.48
CA THR A 14 -1.70 -22.29 -29.23
C THR A 14 -1.74 -22.59 -27.74
N GLY A 15 -2.82 -23.22 -27.28
CA GLY A 15 -3.01 -23.55 -25.86
C GLY A 15 -3.30 -22.31 -24.98
N ALA A 16 -2.81 -22.30 -23.73
CA ALA A 16 -3.06 -21.22 -22.77
C ALA A 16 -2.63 -19.83 -23.26
N ALA A 17 -1.60 -19.75 -24.12
CA ALA A 17 -1.18 -18.50 -24.74
C ALA A 17 -2.19 -17.96 -25.77
N ALA A 18 -3.05 -18.81 -26.32
CA ALA A 18 -4.16 -18.41 -27.20
C ALA A 18 -5.39 -17.89 -26.44
N MET A 19 -5.49 -18.21 -25.14
CA MET A 19 -6.65 -17.86 -24.29
C MET A 19 -6.56 -16.47 -23.64
N GLY A 20 -5.48 -15.72 -23.91
CA GLY A 20 -5.25 -14.39 -23.36
C GLY A 20 -4.74 -14.42 -21.91
N ALA A 21 -4.21 -13.30 -21.43
CA ALA A 21 -3.87 -13.16 -20.01
C ALA A 21 -5.17 -13.30 -19.19
N GLY A 22 -5.13 -14.11 -18.14
CA GLY A 22 -6.25 -14.26 -17.22
C GLY A 22 -6.67 -12.92 -16.58
N PRO A 23 -7.79 -12.87 -15.86
CA PRO A 23 -8.46 -11.65 -15.39
C PRO A 23 -7.64 -10.75 -14.43
N GLY A 24 -6.37 -11.07 -14.21
CA GLY A 24 -5.50 -10.35 -13.30
C GLY A 24 -5.97 -10.48 -11.86
N ARG A 25 -5.32 -9.71 -10.99
CA ARG A 25 -5.70 -9.64 -9.59
C ARG A 25 -6.96 -8.77 -9.45
N PRO A 26 -7.98 -9.18 -8.69
CA PRO A 26 -9.17 -8.37 -8.53
C PRO A 26 -8.83 -6.97 -7.98
N LYS A 27 -9.46 -5.95 -8.55
CA LYS A 27 -9.23 -4.55 -8.17
C LYS A 27 -9.59 -4.35 -6.69
N GLY A 28 -8.69 -3.73 -5.94
CA GLY A 28 -8.89 -3.41 -4.52
C GLY A 28 -8.38 -4.47 -3.52
N VAL A 29 -7.93 -5.65 -3.98
CA VAL A 29 -7.38 -6.66 -3.05
C VAL A 29 -6.02 -6.16 -2.51
N PRO A 30 -5.84 -6.01 -1.18
CA PRO A 30 -4.57 -5.57 -0.58
C PRO A 30 -3.48 -6.63 -0.75
N ASN A 31 -2.24 -6.26 -1.10
CA ASN A 31 -1.14 -7.23 -1.21
C ASN A 31 -0.86 -7.86 0.17
N LYS A 32 -0.80 -9.20 0.23
CA LYS A 32 -0.68 -9.96 1.49
C LYS A 32 0.58 -9.56 2.26
N THR A 33 1.73 -9.56 1.60
CA THR A 33 3.02 -9.24 2.23
C THR A 33 3.03 -7.84 2.84
N THR A 34 2.48 -6.84 2.13
CA THR A 34 2.40 -5.47 2.66
C THR A 34 1.36 -5.36 3.78
N THR A 35 0.32 -6.18 3.77
CA THR A 35 -0.70 -6.21 4.83
C THR A 35 -0.12 -6.80 6.11
N GLU A 36 0.57 -7.94 6.02
CA GLU A 36 1.24 -8.59 7.15
C GLU A 36 2.29 -7.66 7.78
N LEU A 37 3.12 -7.01 6.95
CA LEU A 37 4.09 -6.04 7.44
C LEU A 37 3.42 -4.86 8.16
N LYS A 38 2.33 -4.31 7.60
CA LYS A 38 1.56 -3.23 8.23
C LYS A 38 1.02 -3.68 9.60
N GLN A 39 0.48 -4.89 9.70
CA GLN A 39 -0.01 -5.41 10.97
C GLN A 39 1.11 -5.61 11.98
N ALA A 40 2.25 -6.17 11.57
CA ALA A 40 3.40 -6.35 12.44
C ALA A 40 3.90 -5.03 13.04
N ILE A 41 3.99 -3.98 12.21
CA ILE A 41 4.40 -2.64 12.67
C ILE A 41 3.37 -2.05 13.66
N LEU A 42 2.07 -2.18 13.37
CA LEU A 42 1.03 -1.66 14.26
C LEU A 42 1.00 -2.40 15.60
N ASN A 43 1.19 -3.72 15.58
CA ASN A 43 1.27 -4.52 16.79
C ASN A 43 2.50 -4.16 17.61
N ALA A 44 3.68 -4.04 16.98
CA ALA A 44 4.90 -3.65 17.69
C ALA A 44 4.76 -2.27 18.36
N ALA A 45 4.18 -1.28 17.66
CA ALA A 45 3.94 0.03 18.25
C ALA A 45 2.91 -0.02 19.40
N ASN A 46 1.91 -0.92 19.30
CA ASN A 46 0.96 -1.15 20.38
C ASN A 46 1.61 -1.79 21.60
N ASP A 47 2.48 -2.78 21.40
CA ASP A 47 3.16 -3.51 22.48
C ASP A 47 4.19 -2.65 23.20
N VAL A 48 4.84 -1.71 22.51
CA VAL A 48 5.74 -0.72 23.14
C VAL A 48 4.94 0.24 24.03
N GLY A 49 3.84 0.80 23.54
CA GLY A 49 3.03 1.72 24.33
C GLY A 49 3.74 3.04 24.72
N GLU A 50 3.28 3.66 25.80
CA GLU A 50 3.81 4.93 26.32
C GLU A 50 5.11 4.75 27.12
N ASP A 51 5.32 3.60 27.75
CA ASP A 51 6.40 3.34 28.70
C ASP A 51 7.37 2.22 28.28
N GLY A 52 7.14 1.57 27.13
CA GLY A 52 7.91 0.41 26.68
C GLY A 52 7.34 -0.93 27.14
N GLU A 53 6.28 -0.93 27.95
CA GLU A 53 5.62 -2.13 28.48
C GLU A 53 4.15 -2.24 28.03
N GLY A 54 3.75 -1.45 27.02
CA GLY A 54 2.43 -1.52 26.41
C GLY A 54 1.39 -0.60 27.03
N LYS A 55 1.76 0.31 27.94
CA LYS A 55 0.80 1.23 28.55
C LYS A 55 0.11 2.11 27.52
N ALA A 56 -1.23 2.15 27.60
CA ALA A 56 -2.09 2.87 26.65
C ALA A 56 -1.92 2.46 25.18
N GLY A 57 -1.22 1.35 24.91
CA GLY A 57 -1.06 0.77 23.58
C GLY A 57 -0.54 1.76 22.53
N LEU A 58 -1.04 1.60 21.30
CA LEU A 58 -0.65 2.45 20.16
C LEU A 58 -0.89 3.94 20.43
N VAL A 59 -1.94 4.30 21.19
CA VAL A 59 -2.21 5.68 21.57
C VAL A 59 -1.11 6.21 22.51
N GLY A 60 -0.65 5.37 23.44
CA GLY A 60 0.50 5.66 24.30
C GLY A 60 1.77 5.94 23.49
N TYR A 61 2.06 5.09 22.50
CA TYR A 61 3.20 5.28 21.59
C TYR A 61 3.08 6.57 20.75
N LEU A 62 1.88 6.92 20.32
CA LEU A 62 1.65 8.17 19.59
C LEU A 62 1.79 9.41 20.50
N ARG A 63 1.44 9.31 21.79
CA ARG A 63 1.67 10.38 22.78
C ARG A 63 3.15 10.60 23.05
N THR A 64 3.94 9.54 23.15
CA THR A 64 5.40 9.67 23.27
C THR A 64 5.98 10.32 22.02
N LEU A 65 5.59 9.86 20.83
CA LEU A 65 6.03 10.45 19.55
C LEU A 65 5.68 11.93 19.44
N ALA A 66 4.51 12.35 19.88
CA ALA A 66 4.10 13.77 19.89
C ALA A 66 5.02 14.65 20.77
N ARG A 67 5.60 14.08 21.84
CA ARG A 67 6.51 14.79 22.76
C ARG A 67 7.97 14.71 22.34
N SER A 68 8.44 13.55 21.90
CA SER A 68 9.85 13.33 21.56
C SER A 68 10.19 13.74 20.13
N GLU A 69 9.28 13.55 19.18
CA GLU A 69 9.51 13.79 17.77
C GLU A 69 8.29 14.50 17.11
N PRO A 70 8.05 15.78 17.48
CA PRO A 70 6.87 16.53 17.02
C PRO A 70 6.82 16.68 15.50
N LYS A 71 7.95 16.66 14.79
CA LYS A 71 8.01 16.69 13.32
C LYS A 71 7.44 15.40 12.70
N ALA A 72 7.75 14.24 13.27
CA ALA A 72 7.18 12.98 12.81
C ALA A 72 5.67 12.97 13.07
N PHE A 73 5.25 13.42 14.25
CA PHE A 73 3.83 13.48 14.61
C PHE A 73 3.03 14.47 13.74
N SER A 74 3.58 15.66 13.44
CA SER A 74 2.92 16.63 12.56
C SER A 74 2.75 16.12 11.14
N SER A 75 3.69 15.32 10.63
CA SER A 75 3.55 14.65 9.33
C SER A 75 2.38 13.65 9.29
N LEU A 76 2.09 12.98 10.42
CA LEU A 76 0.94 12.08 10.54
C LEU A 76 -0.37 12.88 10.56
N LEU A 77 -0.43 13.99 11.30
CA LEU A 77 -1.59 14.88 11.31
C LEU A 77 -1.92 15.40 9.91
N GLY A 78 -0.90 15.78 9.13
CA GLY A 78 -1.06 16.20 7.74
C GLY A 78 -1.65 15.12 6.81
N ARG A 79 -1.56 13.83 7.16
CA ARG A 79 -2.20 12.73 6.42
C ARG A 79 -3.59 12.37 6.95
N VAL A 80 -3.82 12.52 8.26
CA VAL A 80 -5.09 12.18 8.90
C VAL A 80 -6.15 13.26 8.68
N LEU A 81 -5.79 14.54 8.75
CA LEU A 81 -6.75 15.63 8.59
C LEU A 81 -7.40 15.65 7.19
N PRO A 82 -6.66 15.46 6.07
CA PRO A 82 -7.30 15.40 4.76
C PRO A 82 -8.21 14.18 4.57
N LEU A 83 -7.96 13.07 5.28
CA LEU A 83 -8.88 11.93 5.29
C LEU A 83 -10.18 12.25 6.03
N GLN A 84 -10.15 13.23 6.95
CA GLN A 84 -11.31 13.68 7.72
C GLN A 84 -12.07 14.81 7.01
N VAL A 85 -11.38 15.65 6.22
CA VAL A 85 -11.98 16.68 5.36
C VAL A 85 -12.34 16.06 4.00
N THR A 86 -13.19 15.05 4.03
CA THR A 86 -14.05 14.78 2.87
C THR A 86 -15.23 15.73 3.01
N GLY A 87 -15.44 16.61 2.03
CA GLY A 87 -16.48 17.65 2.10
C GLY A 87 -17.86 17.06 2.35
N GLU A 88 -18.79 17.88 2.84
CA GLU A 88 -20.21 17.55 2.91
C GLU A 88 -20.65 16.96 1.55
N GLY A 89 -20.81 15.63 1.48
CA GLY A 89 -21.10 14.90 0.23
C GLY A 89 -20.02 13.96 -0.33
N GLY A 90 -18.83 13.81 0.27
CA GLY A 90 -17.91 12.70 -0.01
C GLY A 90 -17.32 12.63 -1.44
N GLY A 91 -17.33 13.73 -2.19
CA GLY A 91 -16.72 13.82 -3.52
C GLY A 91 -15.22 14.18 -3.45
N PRO A 92 -14.40 13.72 -4.41
CA PRO A 92 -12.99 14.11 -4.47
C PRO A 92 -12.84 15.59 -4.84
N MET A 93 -11.90 16.27 -4.17
CA MET A 93 -11.43 17.60 -4.56
C MET A 93 -10.77 17.52 -5.95
N GLN A 94 -11.19 18.42 -6.85
CA GLN A 94 -10.62 18.59 -8.20
C GLN A 94 -9.33 19.39 -8.15
#